data_AF-A0A0F6MMV4-F1
#
_entry.id   AF-A0A0F6MMV4-F1
#
_cell.length_a   1.000
_cell.length_b   1.000
_cell.length_c   1.000
_cell.angle_alpha   90.00
_cell.angle_beta   90.00
_cell.angle_gamma   90.00
#
_symmetry.space_group_name_H-M   'P 1'
#
loop_
_entity.id
_entity.type
_entity.pdbx_description
1 polymer ?
#
loop_
_entity_poly.entity_id
_entity_poly.type
_entity_poly.pdbx_seq_one_letter_code
_entity_poly.pdbx_strand_id
1 'polypeptide(L)'
;MSIIKSKESNKQDKQSAMPQQKLHINLTKNGWHINDEFIETLSIDILAEKFGEYRKVLRKPPDGTVSKDDLEEIYIWDNMGIKSFVSKGRISEIDIRICEDKEWEKKVNFSFFDVNPKQVFSGIFTINGKNILEAIPQKTLRDAYIFLEMKVENWKINCSLSSKLNSVLDAISFQERLRKSKTDEIADLVRAAPEPIREISFWYKPPRVSSGKWALPKVKGKVLTFTNFNFKLAVIQELMYKQELLKPKFDVYDFCNDYAKKEIDPDDYCDKMIPEVKSWFQQLEIPAELAPKVTQLFLDGGNEINMQLIPQWDGEDDLFDIKSISDEELAQFPNLKLIDGTAIYISEKAKKKLIKKGINIAE
;
A
#
# COMPACT_ATOMS: atom_id res chain seq x y z
N MET A 1 -17.05 -10.10 15.88
CA MET A 1 -16.26 -9.10 16.62
C MET A 1 -16.47 -9.33 18.11
N SER A 2 -15.41 -9.50 18.90
CA SER A 2 -15.52 -9.77 20.35
C SER A 2 -15.15 -8.52 21.15
N ILE A 3 -16.14 -7.89 21.78
CA ILE A 3 -15.98 -6.68 22.59
C ILE A 3 -15.74 -7.09 24.05
N ILE A 4 -14.67 -6.59 24.67
CA ILE A 4 -14.44 -6.74 26.10
C ILE A 4 -15.10 -5.52 26.76
N LYS A 5 -16.25 -5.72 27.42
CA LYS A 5 -16.97 -4.62 28.07
C LYS A 5 -16.23 -4.15 29.32
N SER A 6 -15.37 -3.14 29.17
CA SER A 6 -14.99 -2.18 30.22
C SER A 6 -15.49 -0.81 29.78
N LYS A 7 -16.48 -0.24 30.48
CA LYS A 7 -16.97 1.12 30.22
C LYS A 7 -16.27 2.07 31.18
N GLU A 8 -15.24 2.73 30.70
CA GLU A 8 -14.63 3.86 31.38
C GLU A 8 -15.10 5.15 30.68
N SER A 9 -15.37 6.19 31.46
CA SER A 9 -15.75 7.52 30.98
C SER A 9 -14.87 8.55 31.67
N ASN A 10 -14.33 9.50 30.92
CA ASN A 10 -13.71 10.68 31.54
C ASN A 10 -14.83 11.61 32.03
N LYS A 11 -14.79 12.00 33.31
CA LYS A 11 -15.68 13.03 33.86
C LYS A 11 -14.88 14.32 33.95
N GLN A 12 -15.26 15.32 33.17
CA GLN A 12 -14.77 16.69 33.36
C GLN A 12 -15.76 17.45 34.24
N ASP A 13 -15.26 18.29 35.15
CA ASP A 13 -16.11 19.14 36.00
C ASP A 13 -17.00 20.04 35.13
N LYS A 14 -18.30 20.08 35.47
CA LYS A 14 -19.31 20.82 34.71
C LYS A 14 -18.97 22.32 34.61
N GLN A 15 -18.41 22.74 33.49
CA GLN A 15 -18.43 24.14 33.08
C GLN A 15 -19.79 24.48 32.44
N SER A 16 -20.30 25.67 32.77
CA SER A 16 -21.59 26.18 32.30
C SER A 16 -21.70 26.16 30.77
N ALA A 17 -22.85 25.74 30.25
CA ALA A 17 -23.14 25.68 28.82
C ALA A 17 -23.11 27.07 28.17
N MET A 18 -21.94 27.47 27.66
CA MET A 18 -21.83 28.49 26.62
C MET A 18 -22.40 27.93 25.32
N PRO A 19 -22.95 28.77 24.41
CA PRO A 19 -23.38 28.30 23.10
C PRO A 19 -22.21 27.61 22.41
N GLN A 20 -22.32 26.29 22.21
CA GLN A 20 -21.28 25.49 21.58
C GLN A 20 -21.08 26.01 20.16
N GLN A 21 -19.95 26.68 19.93
CA GLN A 21 -19.49 27.01 18.59
C GLN A 21 -19.49 25.71 17.78
N LYS A 22 -20.05 25.77 16.57
CA LYS A 22 -20.11 24.62 15.68
C LYS A 22 -18.68 24.14 15.40
N LEU A 23 -18.37 22.92 15.80
CA LEU A 23 -17.04 22.34 15.69
C LEU A 23 -16.60 22.32 14.21
N HIS A 24 -15.48 22.92 13.89
CA HIS A 24 -14.91 22.92 12.55
C HIS A 24 -13.61 22.12 12.54
N ILE A 25 -13.63 21.00 11.84
CA ILE A 25 -12.45 20.17 11.60
C ILE A 25 -11.96 20.45 10.18
N ASN A 26 -10.70 20.86 10.05
CA ASN A 26 -10.08 21.11 8.76
C ASN A 26 -8.76 20.34 8.66
N LEU A 27 -8.66 19.48 7.64
CA LEU A 27 -7.43 18.79 7.33
C LEU A 27 -6.71 19.52 6.20
N THR A 28 -5.53 20.07 6.51
CA THR A 28 -4.74 20.85 5.57
C THR A 28 -3.41 20.18 5.26
N LYS A 29 -2.68 20.70 4.27
CA LYS A 29 -1.29 20.33 4.03
C LYS A 29 -0.36 20.54 5.25
N ASN A 30 -0.72 21.47 6.14
CA ASN A 30 0.07 21.75 7.34
C ASN A 30 -0.34 20.85 8.51
N GLY A 31 -1.39 20.05 8.36
CA GLY A 31 -1.90 19.11 9.36
C GLY A 31 -3.34 19.41 9.75
N TRP A 32 -3.73 18.89 10.91
CA TRP A 32 -5.12 18.91 11.38
C TRP A 32 -5.40 20.13 12.24
N HIS A 33 -6.46 20.86 11.91
CA HIS A 33 -6.99 21.96 12.69
C HIS A 33 -8.37 21.66 13.27
N ILE A 34 -8.61 22.10 14.50
CA ILE A 34 -9.91 22.07 15.18
C ILE A 34 -10.24 23.50 15.58
N ASN A 35 -11.34 24.07 15.05
CA ASN A 35 -11.73 25.48 15.25
C ASN A 35 -10.56 26.44 14.94
N ASP A 36 -9.92 26.24 13.78
CA ASP A 36 -8.74 26.97 13.29
C ASP A 36 -7.42 26.76 14.09
N GLU A 37 -7.47 26.14 15.26
CA GLU A 37 -6.29 25.79 16.05
C GLU A 37 -5.56 24.59 15.47
N PHE A 38 -4.26 24.74 15.21
CA PHE A 38 -3.41 23.64 14.73
C PHE A 38 -3.13 22.62 15.84
N ILE A 39 -3.39 21.36 15.57
CA ILE A 39 -3.14 20.24 16.49
C ILE A 39 -1.77 19.63 16.15
N GLU A 40 -0.74 20.08 16.87
CA GLU A 40 0.65 19.61 16.66
C GLU A 40 0.82 18.13 17.02
N THR A 41 0.27 17.72 18.16
CA THR A 41 0.33 16.34 18.65
C THR A 41 -1.07 15.79 18.79
N LEU A 42 -1.33 14.66 18.15
CA LEU A 42 -2.61 13.98 18.27
C LEU A 42 -2.61 13.04 19.47
N SER A 43 -3.36 13.38 20.52
CA SER A 43 -3.51 12.58 21.74
C SER A 43 -4.97 12.55 22.21
N ILE A 44 -5.33 11.52 22.98
CA ILE A 44 -6.68 11.42 23.55
C ILE A 44 -6.97 12.57 24.53
N ASP A 45 -5.98 13.04 25.28
CA ASP A 45 -6.16 14.16 26.21
C ASP A 45 -6.55 15.45 25.47
N ILE A 46 -5.87 15.75 24.36
CA ILE A 46 -6.20 16.90 23.51
C ILE A 46 -7.59 16.72 22.90
N LEU A 47 -7.93 15.53 22.38
CA LEU A 47 -9.27 15.30 21.83
C LEU A 47 -10.36 15.41 22.92
N ALA A 48 -10.10 14.95 24.14
CA ALA A 48 -11.03 15.08 25.26
C ALA A 48 -11.20 16.54 25.71
N GLU A 49 -10.16 17.37 25.63
CA GLU A 49 -10.28 18.82 25.83
C GLU A 49 -11.17 19.47 24.76
N LYS A 50 -10.96 19.13 23.48
CA LYS A 50 -11.70 19.75 22.37
C LYS A 50 -13.14 19.24 22.21
N PHE A 51 -13.37 17.95 22.46
CA PHE A 51 -14.66 17.28 22.20
C PHE A 51 -15.47 16.97 23.46
N GLY A 52 -14.86 17.10 24.64
CA GLY A 52 -15.49 16.83 25.94
C GLY A 52 -15.54 15.35 26.30
N GLU A 53 -16.63 14.97 26.98
CA GLU A 53 -16.80 13.63 27.54
C GLU A 53 -16.84 12.53 26.46
N TYR A 54 -16.10 11.47 26.71
CA TYR A 54 -16.09 10.25 25.91
C TYR A 54 -16.37 9.01 26.75
N ARG A 55 -16.72 7.93 26.04
CA ARG A 55 -16.71 6.57 26.58
C ARG A 55 -15.63 5.74 25.89
N LYS A 56 -14.93 4.94 26.66
CA LYS A 56 -13.89 4.01 26.20
C LYS A 56 -14.45 2.59 26.09
N VAL A 57 -14.04 1.87 25.06
CA VAL A 57 -14.37 0.45 24.83
C VAL A 57 -13.10 -0.30 24.43
N LEU A 58 -12.94 -1.53 24.89
CA LEU A 58 -11.83 -2.40 24.51
C LEU A 58 -12.29 -3.46 23.49
N ARG A 59 -11.49 -3.64 22.45
CA ARG A 59 -11.75 -4.58 21.35
C ARG A 59 -10.59 -5.57 21.21
N LYS A 60 -10.93 -6.85 21.01
CA LYS A 60 -9.97 -7.85 20.52
C LYS A 60 -9.78 -7.70 19.01
N PRO A 61 -8.53 -7.69 18.49
CA PRO A 61 -8.31 -7.78 17.06
C PRO A 61 -8.92 -9.09 16.49
N PRO A 62 -9.28 -9.10 15.19
CA PRO A 62 -10.07 -10.18 14.58
C PRO A 62 -9.40 -11.56 14.56
N ASP A 63 -8.06 -11.59 14.63
CA ASP A 63 -7.21 -12.79 14.56
C ASP A 63 -7.18 -13.60 15.87
N GLY A 64 -7.60 -13.02 17.00
CA GLY A 64 -7.76 -13.70 18.28
C GLY A 64 -6.45 -14.12 18.98
N THR A 65 -5.28 -13.82 18.39
CA THR A 65 -3.96 -14.30 18.81
C THR A 65 -3.14 -13.26 19.57
N VAL A 66 -3.71 -12.58 20.57
CA VAL A 66 -2.96 -11.51 21.23
C VAL A 66 -3.27 -11.32 22.72
N SER A 67 -2.25 -10.84 23.43
CA SER A 67 -2.25 -10.61 24.88
C SER A 67 -3.19 -9.45 25.25
N LYS A 68 -3.44 -9.24 26.55
CA LYS A 68 -4.23 -8.07 26.99
C LYS A 68 -3.62 -6.73 26.56
N ASP A 69 -2.31 -6.68 26.33
CA ASP A 69 -1.57 -5.45 26.01
C ASP A 69 -1.71 -5.04 24.53
N ASP A 70 -2.35 -5.88 23.72
CA ASP A 70 -2.55 -5.67 22.28
C ASP A 70 -4.02 -5.39 21.92
N LEU A 71 -4.87 -5.13 22.92
CA LEU A 71 -6.26 -4.75 22.71
C LEU A 71 -6.32 -3.35 22.08
N GLU A 72 -7.16 -3.22 21.04
CA GLU A 72 -7.46 -1.92 20.46
C GLU A 72 -8.46 -1.18 21.36
N GLU A 73 -8.15 0.06 21.71
CA GLU A 73 -9.04 0.91 22.48
C GLU A 73 -9.83 1.82 21.54
N ILE A 74 -11.12 1.99 21.82
CA ILE A 74 -12.01 2.86 21.05
C ILE A 74 -12.52 3.94 21.99
N TYR A 75 -12.22 5.19 21.67
CA TYR A 75 -12.69 6.39 22.37
C TYR A 75 -13.82 7.01 21.58
N ILE A 76 -14.99 7.18 22.18
CA ILE A 76 -16.22 7.53 21.47
C ILE A 76 -16.85 8.76 22.12
N TRP A 77 -16.95 9.85 21.35
CA TRP A 77 -17.65 11.09 21.71
C TRP A 77 -19.05 11.05 21.12
N ASP A 78 -19.99 10.43 21.85
CA ASP A 78 -21.34 10.12 21.38
C ASP A 78 -22.09 11.33 20.78
N ASN A 79 -21.99 12.49 21.43
CA ASN A 79 -22.68 13.71 21.02
C ASN A 79 -21.98 14.46 19.88
N MET A 80 -20.68 14.20 19.68
CA MET A 80 -19.92 14.80 18.60
C MET A 80 -20.00 13.98 17.32
N GLY A 81 -20.44 12.72 17.37
CA GLY A 81 -20.42 11.86 16.18
C GLY A 81 -19.01 11.43 15.77
N ILE A 82 -18.05 11.42 16.72
CA ILE A 82 -16.64 11.11 16.47
C ILE A 82 -16.23 9.92 17.33
N LYS A 83 -15.40 9.02 16.76
CA LYS A 83 -14.66 8.02 17.53
C LYS A 83 -13.20 7.98 17.07
N SER A 84 -12.32 7.48 17.92
CA SER A 84 -10.92 7.25 17.60
C SER A 84 -10.48 5.87 18.06
N PHE A 85 -9.66 5.22 17.24
CA PHE A 85 -9.00 3.97 17.56
C PHE A 85 -7.59 4.25 18.07
N VAL A 86 -7.22 3.58 19.16
CA VAL A 86 -5.90 3.67 19.77
C VAL A 86 -5.30 2.28 19.82
N SER A 87 -4.11 2.15 19.26
CA SER A 87 -3.30 0.93 19.29
C SER A 87 -1.93 1.27 19.81
N LYS A 88 -1.42 0.47 20.77
CA LYS A 88 -0.10 0.67 21.38
C LYS A 88 0.13 2.10 21.90
N GLY A 89 -0.92 2.68 22.51
CA GLY A 89 -0.90 4.03 23.09
C GLY A 89 -0.89 5.18 22.08
N ARG A 90 -1.11 4.92 20.79
CA ARG A 90 -1.18 5.96 19.75
C ARG A 90 -2.51 5.91 19.01
N ILE A 91 -3.05 7.08 18.68
CA ILE A 91 -4.23 7.19 17.82
C ILE A 91 -3.86 6.65 16.43
N SER A 92 -4.51 5.57 16.02
CA SER A 92 -4.31 4.91 14.73
C SER A 92 -5.29 5.40 13.67
N GLU A 93 -6.49 5.83 14.06
CA GLU A 93 -7.56 6.24 13.16
C GLU A 93 -8.60 7.09 13.89
N ILE A 94 -9.25 8.01 13.16
CA ILE A 94 -10.42 8.76 13.61
C ILE A 94 -11.52 8.63 12.59
N ASP A 95 -12.72 8.36 13.09
CA ASP A 95 -13.93 8.22 12.30
C ASP A 95 -14.93 9.30 12.71
N ILE A 96 -15.54 9.92 11.70
CA ILE A 96 -16.61 10.89 11.82
C ILE A 96 -17.86 10.30 11.16
N ARG A 97 -18.92 10.10 11.95
CA ARG A 97 -20.23 9.63 11.46
C ARG A 97 -20.98 10.81 10.84
N ILE A 98 -21.13 10.82 9.52
CA ILE A 98 -21.69 11.96 8.77
C ILE A 98 -23.21 11.88 8.64
N CYS A 99 -23.79 10.70 8.42
CA CYS A 99 -25.23 10.54 8.30
C CYS A 99 -25.74 9.27 9.00
N GLU A 100 -27.06 9.17 9.16
CA GLU A 100 -27.72 7.92 9.59
C GLU A 100 -27.76 6.94 8.41
N ASP A 101 -27.45 5.67 8.65
CA ASP A 101 -27.53 4.62 7.63
C ASP A 101 -28.12 3.35 8.24
N LYS A 102 -29.43 3.38 8.46
CA LYS A 102 -30.17 2.30 9.14
C LYS A 102 -30.04 0.96 8.44
N GLU A 103 -29.86 0.96 7.11
CA GLU A 103 -29.69 -0.28 6.34
C GLU A 103 -28.31 -0.88 6.56
N TRP A 104 -27.26 -0.06 6.70
CA TRP A 104 -25.95 -0.55 7.11
C TRP A 104 -25.92 -0.98 8.58
N GLU A 105 -26.53 -0.19 9.48
CA GLU A 105 -26.60 -0.47 10.92
C GLU A 105 -27.28 -1.81 11.22
N LYS A 106 -28.26 -2.23 10.40
CA LYS A 106 -28.91 -3.56 10.52
C LYS A 106 -28.05 -4.73 10.04
N LYS A 107 -27.07 -4.49 9.17
CA LYS A 107 -26.22 -5.54 8.58
C LYS A 107 -25.08 -5.98 9.50
N VAL A 108 -24.73 -5.17 10.49
CA VAL A 108 -23.64 -5.53 11.42
C VAL A 108 -24.10 -6.58 12.43
N ASN A 109 -23.21 -7.52 12.76
CA ASN A 109 -23.48 -8.61 13.70
C ASN A 109 -23.13 -8.28 15.16
N PHE A 110 -23.01 -6.99 15.49
CA PHE A 110 -22.69 -6.48 16.81
C PHE A 110 -23.66 -5.36 17.19
N SER A 111 -23.77 -5.05 18.49
CA SER A 111 -24.54 -3.89 18.96
C SER A 111 -23.88 -2.62 18.39
N PHE A 112 -24.49 -2.03 17.37
CA PHE A 112 -23.89 -0.95 16.59
C PHE A 112 -23.36 0.19 17.47
N PHE A 113 -24.20 0.68 18.38
CA PHE A 113 -23.85 1.76 19.30
C PHE A 113 -22.96 1.33 20.48
N ASP A 114 -22.61 0.04 20.63
CA ASP A 114 -21.58 -0.32 21.60
C ASP A 114 -20.22 0.24 21.17
N VAL A 115 -19.97 0.39 19.85
CA VAL A 115 -18.66 0.84 19.31
C VAL A 115 -18.73 2.04 18.37
N ASN A 116 -19.92 2.59 18.12
CA ASN A 116 -20.11 3.77 17.28
C ASN A 116 -20.80 4.93 18.02
N PRO A 117 -20.54 6.19 17.63
CA PRO A 117 -21.22 7.36 18.19
C PRO A 117 -22.73 7.29 18.00
N LYS A 118 -23.48 7.74 19.01
CA LYS A 118 -24.95 7.76 18.97
C LYS A 118 -25.52 8.84 18.05
N GLN A 119 -24.87 9.99 17.95
CA GLN A 119 -25.28 11.09 17.09
C GLN A 119 -24.44 11.12 15.81
N VAL A 120 -24.96 11.81 14.78
CA VAL A 120 -24.18 12.21 13.61
C VAL A 120 -23.39 13.47 13.95
N PHE A 121 -22.29 13.68 13.26
CA PHE A 121 -21.43 14.85 13.42
C PHE A 121 -22.19 16.12 13.01
N SER A 122 -22.39 17.00 13.98
CA SER A 122 -23.10 18.27 13.81
C SER A 122 -22.18 19.41 13.39
N GLY A 123 -20.87 19.16 13.29
CA GLY A 123 -19.86 20.14 12.92
C GLY A 123 -19.71 20.36 11.42
N ILE A 124 -18.56 20.88 11.02
CA ILE A 124 -18.14 21.02 9.62
C ILE A 124 -16.80 20.30 9.46
N PHE A 125 -16.70 19.41 8.48
CA PHE A 125 -15.44 18.77 8.10
C PHE A 125 -15.02 19.29 6.73
N THR A 126 -13.78 19.75 6.62
CA THR A 126 -13.22 20.30 5.38
C THR A 126 -11.82 19.77 5.13
N ILE A 127 -11.43 19.80 3.86
CA ILE A 127 -10.07 19.49 3.42
C ILE A 127 -9.54 20.69 2.65
N ASN A 128 -8.46 21.30 3.15
CA ASN A 128 -7.92 22.55 2.64
C ASN A 128 -9.02 23.63 2.46
N GLY A 129 -9.95 23.69 3.42
CA GLY A 129 -11.09 24.64 3.41
C GLY A 129 -12.23 24.30 2.44
N LYS A 130 -12.13 23.24 1.64
CA LYS A 130 -13.22 22.75 0.76
C LYS A 130 -14.08 21.74 1.49
N ASN A 131 -15.36 21.65 1.12
CA ASN A 131 -16.18 20.54 1.60
C ASN A 131 -15.67 19.21 1.03
N ILE A 132 -16.09 18.10 1.64
CA ILE A 132 -15.53 16.78 1.31
C ILE A 132 -15.70 16.40 -0.17
N LEU A 133 -16.87 16.62 -0.78
CA LEU A 133 -17.13 16.26 -2.17
C LEU A 133 -16.34 17.11 -3.17
N GLU A 134 -16.06 18.37 -2.83
CA GLU A 134 -15.19 19.26 -3.62
C GLU A 134 -13.70 18.92 -3.49
N ALA A 135 -13.31 18.32 -2.36
CA ALA A 135 -11.93 17.92 -2.11
C ALA A 135 -11.56 16.57 -2.73
N ILE A 136 -12.53 15.67 -2.90
CA ILE A 136 -12.29 14.35 -3.52
C ILE A 136 -11.81 14.55 -4.98
N PRO A 137 -10.68 13.92 -5.38
CA PRO A 137 -10.23 13.98 -6.77
C PRO A 137 -11.29 13.46 -7.75
N GLN A 138 -11.41 14.11 -8.92
CA GLN A 138 -12.41 13.72 -9.94
C GLN A 138 -12.33 12.23 -10.29
N LYS A 139 -11.10 11.71 -10.47
CA LYS A 139 -10.89 10.30 -10.78
C LYS A 139 -11.47 9.38 -9.70
N THR A 140 -11.25 9.68 -8.43
CA THR A 140 -11.82 8.92 -7.31
C THR A 140 -13.35 8.92 -7.35
N LEU A 141 -13.99 10.05 -7.69
CA LEU A 141 -15.44 10.10 -7.84
C LEU A 141 -15.95 9.25 -9.02
N ARG A 142 -15.20 9.18 -10.12
CA ARG A 142 -15.54 8.34 -11.28
C ARG A 142 -15.40 6.85 -11.01
N ASP A 143 -14.46 6.49 -10.15
CA ASP A 143 -14.16 5.10 -9.77
C ASP A 143 -14.97 4.65 -8.52
N ALA A 144 -15.94 5.46 -8.07
CA ALA A 144 -16.72 5.20 -6.86
C ALA A 144 -17.46 3.85 -6.90
N TYR A 145 -17.40 3.12 -5.79
CA TYR A 145 -18.17 1.89 -5.62
C TYR A 145 -18.66 1.66 -4.18
N ILE A 146 -17.75 1.47 -3.22
CA ILE A 146 -18.08 1.23 -1.79
C ILE A 146 -17.57 2.38 -0.91
N PHE A 147 -16.43 2.95 -1.28
CA PHE A 147 -15.76 4.02 -0.56
C PHE A 147 -14.97 4.90 -1.53
N LEU A 148 -14.56 6.08 -1.07
CA LEU A 148 -13.74 7.03 -1.82
C LEU A 148 -12.46 7.31 -1.05
N GLU A 149 -11.32 7.00 -1.64
CA GLU A 149 -10.02 7.23 -1.03
C GLU A 149 -9.34 8.49 -1.58
N MET A 150 -8.70 9.22 -0.68
CA MET A 150 -7.79 10.29 -1.03
C MET A 150 -6.66 10.43 -0.01
N LYS A 151 -5.73 11.33 -0.30
CA LYS A 151 -4.66 11.70 0.63
C LYS A 151 -4.46 13.21 0.66
N VAL A 152 -4.05 13.70 1.82
CA VAL A 152 -3.60 15.08 2.04
C VAL A 152 -2.26 15.01 2.74
N GLU A 153 -1.18 15.23 2.01
CA GLU A 153 0.19 14.99 2.49
C GLU A 153 0.33 13.56 3.08
N ASN A 154 0.58 13.48 4.39
CA ASN A 154 0.76 12.26 5.16
C ASN A 154 -0.55 11.73 5.75
N TRP A 155 -1.70 12.32 5.44
CA TRP A 155 -2.99 11.82 5.88
C TRP A 155 -3.66 11.00 4.79
N LYS A 156 -4.10 9.79 5.13
CA LYS A 156 -5.02 9.00 4.31
C LYS A 156 -6.45 9.27 4.80
N ILE A 157 -7.38 9.40 3.86
CA ILE A 157 -8.79 9.66 4.12
C ILE A 157 -9.60 8.67 3.30
N ASN A 158 -10.53 8.00 3.96
CA ASN A 158 -11.48 7.09 3.36
C ASN A 158 -12.91 7.58 3.67
N CYS A 159 -13.71 7.81 2.63
CA CYS A 159 -15.11 8.18 2.78
C CYS A 159 -15.97 6.97 2.43
N SER A 160 -16.54 6.31 3.43
CA SER A 160 -17.47 5.20 3.23
C SER A 160 -18.78 5.71 2.65
N LEU A 161 -19.21 5.13 1.53
CA LEU A 161 -20.48 5.52 0.90
C LEU A 161 -21.68 4.97 1.69
N SER A 162 -22.80 5.71 1.64
CA SER A 162 -24.06 5.27 2.25
C SER A 162 -24.63 4.05 1.54
N SER A 163 -25.36 3.20 2.26
CA SER A 163 -26.01 2.01 1.68
C SER A 163 -26.93 2.36 0.52
N LYS A 164 -27.59 3.53 0.59
CA LYS A 164 -28.49 4.00 -0.46
C LYS A 164 -27.73 4.25 -1.76
N LEU A 165 -26.58 4.93 -1.71
CA LEU A 165 -25.75 5.15 -2.89
C LEU A 165 -25.10 3.84 -3.36
N ASN A 166 -24.61 3.02 -2.43
CA ASN A 166 -24.04 1.70 -2.76
C ASN A 166 -25.03 0.85 -3.53
N SER A 167 -26.30 0.77 -3.12
CA SER A 167 -27.32 0.02 -3.86
C SER A 167 -27.57 0.55 -5.28
N VAL A 168 -27.42 1.86 -5.51
CA VAL A 168 -27.50 2.43 -6.88
C VAL A 168 -26.30 2.00 -7.71
N LEU A 169 -25.09 2.08 -7.15
CA LEU A 169 -23.86 1.72 -7.86
C LEU A 169 -23.72 0.20 -8.10
N ASP A 170 -24.23 -0.61 -7.17
CA ASP A 170 -24.21 -2.08 -7.23
C ASP A 170 -25.20 -2.62 -8.27
N ALA A 171 -26.29 -1.89 -8.55
CA ALA A 171 -27.21 -2.22 -9.63
C ALA A 171 -26.62 -2.00 -11.04
N ILE A 172 -25.49 -1.28 -11.15
CA ILE A 172 -24.76 -1.09 -12.41
C ILE A 172 -23.77 -2.25 -12.56
N SER A 173 -23.89 -3.02 -13.65
CA SER A 173 -22.97 -4.13 -13.92
C SER A 173 -21.52 -3.65 -13.97
N PHE A 174 -20.57 -4.53 -13.60
CA PHE A 174 -19.15 -4.19 -13.58
C PHE A 174 -18.67 -3.57 -14.90
N GLN A 175 -19.05 -4.17 -16.05
CA GLN A 175 -18.66 -3.69 -17.37
C GLN A 175 -19.22 -2.29 -17.68
N GLU A 176 -20.49 -2.05 -17.33
CA GLU A 176 -21.10 -0.74 -17.55
C GLU A 176 -20.52 0.31 -16.61
N ARG A 177 -20.23 -0.06 -15.35
CA ARG A 177 -19.56 0.85 -14.40
C ARG A 177 -18.17 1.23 -14.89
N LEU A 178 -17.39 0.29 -15.42
CA LEU A 178 -16.07 0.55 -16.02
C LEU A 178 -16.17 1.45 -17.26
N ARG A 179 -17.26 1.35 -18.04
CA ARG A 179 -17.52 2.29 -19.15
C ARG A 179 -17.84 3.69 -18.62
N LYS A 180 -18.73 3.78 -17.64
CA LYS A 180 -19.17 5.05 -17.02
C LYS A 180 -18.06 5.74 -16.22
N SER A 181 -17.07 5.02 -15.68
CA SER A 181 -15.93 5.63 -14.98
C SER A 181 -14.97 6.37 -15.92
N LYS A 182 -15.06 6.15 -17.24
CA LYS A 182 -14.33 6.94 -18.25
C LYS A 182 -14.95 8.32 -18.47
N THR A 183 -16.20 8.53 -18.05
CA THR A 183 -16.94 9.80 -18.11
C THR A 183 -17.25 10.27 -16.68
N ASP A 184 -18.08 11.33 -16.53
CA ASP A 184 -18.50 11.84 -15.22
C ASP A 184 -19.79 11.18 -14.69
N GLU A 185 -20.35 10.20 -15.40
CA GLU A 185 -21.65 9.60 -15.05
C GLU A 185 -21.68 9.02 -13.62
N ILE A 186 -20.63 8.31 -13.18
CA ILE A 186 -20.55 7.81 -11.80
C ILE A 186 -20.33 8.96 -10.80
N ALA A 187 -19.46 9.91 -11.14
CA ALA A 187 -19.17 11.05 -10.27
C ALA A 187 -20.43 11.91 -10.04
N ASP A 188 -21.28 12.07 -11.05
CA ASP A 188 -22.52 12.82 -10.98
C ASP A 188 -23.57 12.11 -10.12
N LEU A 189 -23.63 10.77 -10.16
CA LEU A 189 -24.45 9.98 -9.22
C LEU A 189 -24.02 10.22 -7.76
N VAL A 190 -22.71 10.24 -7.50
CA VAL A 190 -22.19 10.52 -6.15
C VAL A 190 -22.58 11.93 -5.70
N ARG A 191 -22.41 12.94 -6.56
CA ARG A 191 -22.76 14.34 -6.23
C ARG A 191 -24.26 14.58 -6.07
N ALA A 192 -25.08 13.89 -6.86
CA ALA A 192 -26.54 14.05 -6.83
C ALA A 192 -27.18 13.35 -5.63
N ALA A 193 -26.49 12.39 -5.00
CA ALA A 193 -27.00 11.72 -3.82
C ALA A 193 -27.07 12.70 -2.63
N PRO A 194 -28.20 12.81 -1.90
CA PRO A 194 -28.34 13.75 -0.78
C PRO A 194 -27.36 13.53 0.37
N GLU A 195 -27.08 12.27 0.69
CA GLU A 195 -26.16 11.86 1.76
C GLU A 195 -25.25 10.74 1.20
N PRO A 196 -24.26 11.11 0.36
CA PRO A 196 -23.46 10.12 -0.35
C PRO A 196 -22.47 9.41 0.57
N ILE A 197 -22.01 10.09 1.63
CA ILE A 197 -20.97 9.62 2.54
C ILE A 197 -21.60 9.37 3.91
N ARG A 198 -21.47 8.14 4.41
CA ARG A 198 -21.92 7.74 5.75
C ARG A 198 -20.89 8.09 6.81
N GLU A 199 -19.62 7.83 6.54
CA GLU A 199 -18.53 7.92 7.51
C GLU A 199 -17.26 8.41 6.81
N ILE A 200 -16.53 9.30 7.47
CA ILE A 200 -15.20 9.73 7.06
C ILE A 200 -14.21 9.18 8.07
N SER A 201 -13.31 8.33 7.60
CA SER A 201 -12.20 7.77 8.36
C SER A 201 -10.90 8.41 7.89
N PHE A 202 -10.03 8.81 8.80
CA PHE A 202 -8.72 9.34 8.42
C PHE A 202 -7.64 9.01 9.46
N TRP A 203 -6.43 8.84 8.96
CA TRP A 203 -5.27 8.48 9.78
C TRP A 203 -3.99 9.08 9.23
N TYR A 204 -3.06 9.35 10.14
CA TYR A 204 -1.74 9.85 9.82
C TYR A 204 -0.80 8.70 9.48
N LYS A 205 -0.24 8.73 8.28
CA LYS A 205 0.81 7.86 7.79
C LYS A 205 2.12 8.66 7.74
N PRO A 206 3.02 8.50 8.72
CA PRO A 206 4.25 9.28 8.78
C PRO A 206 5.09 9.10 7.50
N PRO A 207 5.92 10.10 7.14
CA PRO A 207 6.89 9.96 6.07
C PRO A 207 7.72 8.69 6.26
N ARG A 208 7.90 7.95 5.18
CA ARG A 208 8.78 6.78 5.18
C ARG A 208 10.23 7.24 5.22
N VAL A 209 11.06 6.49 5.95
CA VAL A 209 12.52 6.67 5.98
C VAL A 209 13.13 5.32 5.64
N SER A 210 13.99 5.27 4.62
CA SER A 210 14.68 4.05 4.25
C SER A 210 15.72 3.73 5.31
N SER A 211 15.75 2.48 5.77
CA SER A 211 16.74 2.02 6.75
C SER A 211 18.16 1.98 6.18
N GLY A 212 18.29 2.03 4.85
CA GLY A 212 19.57 1.86 4.15
C GLY A 212 19.95 0.39 3.94
N LYS A 213 19.10 -0.56 4.36
CA LYS A 213 19.29 -2.00 4.17
C LYS A 213 19.62 -2.39 2.73
N TRP A 214 18.96 -1.73 1.76
CA TRP A 214 19.09 -2.02 0.34
C TRP A 214 20.07 -1.13 -0.40
N ALA A 215 20.98 -0.46 0.32
CA ALA A 215 22.10 0.22 -0.31
C ALA A 215 22.90 -0.77 -1.16
N LEU A 216 23.24 -0.36 -2.39
CA LEU A 216 23.99 -1.21 -3.31
C LEU A 216 25.36 -1.56 -2.71
N PRO A 217 25.72 -2.86 -2.63
CA PRO A 217 27.03 -3.26 -2.16
C PRO A 217 28.09 -2.76 -3.15
N LYS A 218 29.17 -2.16 -2.63
CA LYS A 218 30.33 -1.78 -3.44
C LYS A 218 31.32 -2.92 -3.51
N VAL A 219 31.70 -3.29 -4.72
CA VAL A 219 32.70 -4.35 -4.93
C VAL A 219 34.10 -3.76 -4.87
N LYS A 220 34.98 -4.41 -4.11
CA LYS A 220 36.42 -4.09 -4.13
C LYS A 220 37.07 -4.90 -5.24
N GLY A 221 37.48 -4.24 -6.33
CA GLY A 221 38.23 -4.87 -7.43
C GLY A 221 37.48 -4.86 -8.76
N LYS A 222 37.77 -5.85 -9.61
CA LYS A 222 37.18 -5.92 -10.95
C LYS A 222 35.73 -6.41 -10.87
N VAL A 223 34.84 -5.70 -11.56
CA VAL A 223 33.43 -6.05 -11.69
C VAL A 223 33.14 -6.66 -13.05
N LEU A 224 32.12 -7.51 -13.12
CA LEU A 224 31.59 -8.01 -14.38
C LEU A 224 30.82 -6.93 -15.13
N THR A 225 30.96 -6.91 -16.45
CA THR A 225 30.25 -5.98 -17.34
C THR A 225 29.22 -6.70 -18.18
N PHE A 226 28.04 -6.11 -18.32
CA PHE A 226 26.92 -6.68 -19.08
C PHE A 226 26.36 -5.63 -20.03
N THR A 227 26.07 -6.06 -21.27
CA THR A 227 25.33 -5.30 -22.28
C THR A 227 23.91 -5.80 -22.44
N ASN A 228 23.64 -7.06 -22.06
CA ASN A 228 22.31 -7.62 -21.97
C ASN A 228 21.86 -7.77 -20.51
N PHE A 229 20.77 -7.09 -20.15
CA PHE A 229 20.22 -7.13 -18.80
C PHE A 229 19.69 -8.51 -18.41
N ASN A 230 18.98 -9.22 -19.29
CA ASN A 230 18.42 -10.53 -18.99
C ASN A 230 19.53 -11.60 -18.83
N PHE A 231 20.64 -11.48 -19.56
CA PHE A 231 21.82 -12.31 -19.32
C PHE A 231 22.46 -12.01 -17.94
N LYS A 232 22.51 -10.74 -17.53
CA LYS A 232 22.92 -10.37 -16.16
C LYS A 232 22.00 -10.98 -15.12
N LEU A 233 20.68 -10.96 -15.33
CA LEU A 233 19.70 -11.57 -14.41
C LEU A 233 19.92 -13.08 -14.28
N ALA A 234 20.20 -13.80 -15.37
CA ALA A 234 20.52 -15.22 -15.31
C ALA A 234 21.76 -15.51 -14.44
N VAL A 235 22.80 -14.68 -14.54
CA VAL A 235 24.00 -14.79 -13.69
C VAL A 235 23.68 -14.45 -12.23
N ILE A 236 22.81 -13.46 -11.98
CA ILE A 236 22.34 -13.14 -10.63
C ILE A 236 21.52 -14.30 -10.06
N GLN A 237 20.65 -14.92 -10.86
CA GLN A 237 19.86 -16.09 -10.45
C GLN A 237 20.77 -17.17 -9.86
N GLU A 238 21.79 -17.55 -10.63
CA GLU A 238 22.76 -18.56 -10.24
C GLU A 238 23.55 -18.16 -9.00
N LEU A 239 24.16 -16.96 -8.99
CA LEU A 239 25.06 -16.56 -7.90
C LEU A 239 24.33 -16.16 -6.61
N MET A 240 23.16 -15.53 -6.70
CA MET A 240 22.42 -14.99 -5.55
C MET A 240 21.45 -15.99 -4.94
N TYR A 241 20.68 -16.72 -5.76
CA TYR A 241 19.60 -17.58 -5.26
C TYR A 241 19.98 -19.06 -5.23
N LYS A 242 20.71 -19.56 -6.23
CA LYS A 242 21.15 -20.97 -6.24
C LYS A 242 22.38 -21.19 -5.36
N GLN A 243 23.42 -20.40 -5.55
CA GLN A 243 24.69 -20.56 -4.82
C GLN A 243 24.80 -19.71 -3.54
N GLU A 244 23.96 -18.69 -3.39
CA GLU A 244 23.97 -17.74 -2.25
C GLU A 244 25.33 -17.03 -2.00
N LEU A 245 26.12 -16.86 -3.06
CA LEU A 245 27.43 -16.19 -3.04
C LEU A 245 27.32 -14.68 -3.25
N LEU A 246 26.33 -14.21 -4.03
CA LEU A 246 26.09 -12.79 -4.25
C LEU A 246 25.10 -12.26 -3.21
N LYS A 247 25.52 -11.27 -2.41
CA LYS A 247 24.76 -10.73 -1.27
C LYS A 247 24.53 -9.22 -1.41
N PRO A 248 23.47 -8.66 -0.78
CA PRO A 248 22.41 -9.36 -0.04
C PRO A 248 21.49 -10.17 -0.97
N LYS A 249 20.86 -11.23 -0.45
CA LYS A 249 19.76 -11.92 -1.15
C LYS A 249 18.59 -10.95 -1.23
N PHE A 250 18.20 -10.57 -2.45
CA PHE A 250 17.19 -9.54 -2.67
C PHE A 250 15.78 -10.07 -2.38
N ASP A 251 14.96 -9.23 -1.78
CA ASP A 251 13.55 -9.50 -1.49
C ASP A 251 12.73 -8.26 -1.87
N VAL A 252 11.84 -8.41 -2.85
CA VAL A 252 11.06 -7.32 -3.43
C VAL A 252 10.07 -6.71 -2.45
N TYR A 253 9.44 -7.52 -1.60
CA TYR A 253 8.46 -7.03 -0.63
C TYR A 253 9.14 -6.21 0.46
N ASP A 254 10.26 -6.71 0.99
CA ASP A 254 11.06 -5.98 1.96
C ASP A 254 11.72 -4.74 1.35
N PHE A 255 12.20 -4.81 0.10
CA PHE A 255 12.70 -3.65 -0.64
C PHE A 255 11.65 -2.56 -0.81
N CYS A 256 10.46 -2.91 -1.30
CA CYS A 256 9.36 -1.97 -1.52
C CYS A 256 8.82 -1.40 -0.20
N ASN A 257 8.85 -2.18 0.88
CA ASN A 257 8.49 -1.70 2.21
C ASN A 257 9.51 -0.69 2.77
N ASP A 258 10.82 -0.91 2.55
CA ASP A 258 11.89 0.00 2.96
C ASP A 258 12.04 1.23 2.03
N TYR A 259 11.43 1.21 0.83
CA TYR A 259 11.57 2.27 -0.15
C TYR A 259 10.82 3.54 0.27
N ALA A 260 11.56 4.58 0.68
CA ALA A 260 10.97 5.79 1.25
C ALA A 260 10.40 6.77 0.23
N LYS A 261 10.96 6.80 -0.99
CA LYS A 261 10.63 7.82 -1.99
C LYS A 261 9.21 7.66 -2.53
N LYS A 262 8.67 6.44 -2.49
CA LYS A 262 7.35 6.10 -3.06
C LYS A 262 6.79 4.84 -2.40
N GLU A 263 5.48 4.80 -2.20
CA GLU A 263 4.79 3.57 -1.88
C GLU A 263 4.66 2.71 -3.14
N ILE A 264 5.20 1.50 -3.08
CA ILE A 264 5.18 0.52 -4.15
C ILE A 264 4.55 -0.72 -3.55
N ASP A 265 3.40 -1.14 -4.09
CA ASP A 265 2.88 -2.47 -3.88
C ASP A 265 3.47 -3.35 -4.99
N PRO A 266 4.27 -4.39 -4.66
CA PRO A 266 4.79 -5.30 -5.68
C PRO A 266 3.69 -5.99 -6.50
N ASP A 267 2.52 -6.25 -5.90
CA ASP A 267 1.43 -6.97 -6.55
C ASP A 267 0.67 -6.11 -7.59
N ASP A 268 0.86 -4.78 -7.57
CA ASP A 268 0.36 -3.88 -8.64
C ASP A 268 1.09 -4.09 -9.99
N TYR A 269 2.16 -4.90 -10.01
CA TYR A 269 3.03 -5.15 -11.16
C TYR A 269 2.95 -6.62 -11.58
N CYS A 270 1.91 -6.98 -12.33
CA CYS A 270 1.68 -8.35 -12.81
C CYS A 270 2.30 -8.65 -14.18
N ASP A 271 2.44 -7.65 -15.05
CA ASP A 271 2.82 -7.80 -16.47
C ASP A 271 4.04 -6.95 -16.86
N LYS A 272 4.70 -6.34 -15.88
CA LYS A 272 5.83 -5.42 -16.12
C LYS A 272 6.76 -5.37 -14.93
N MET A 273 8.06 -5.20 -15.19
CA MET A 273 9.07 -5.07 -14.15
C MET A 273 8.84 -3.82 -13.28
N ILE A 274 8.94 -3.98 -11.96
CA ILE A 274 8.96 -2.85 -11.02
C ILE A 274 10.19 -1.98 -11.33
N PRO A 275 10.02 -0.69 -11.74
CA PRO A 275 11.12 0.13 -12.22
C PRO A 275 12.27 0.30 -11.23
N GLU A 276 11.94 0.46 -9.95
CA GLU A 276 12.88 0.66 -8.86
C GLU A 276 13.71 -0.60 -8.60
N VAL A 277 13.09 -1.78 -8.67
CA VAL A 277 13.76 -3.08 -8.54
C VAL A 277 14.67 -3.34 -9.75
N LYS A 278 14.16 -3.07 -10.96
CA LYS A 278 14.95 -3.15 -12.20
C LYS A 278 16.19 -2.26 -12.11
N SER A 279 16.03 -1.03 -11.66
CA SER A 279 17.14 -0.09 -11.49
C SER A 279 18.17 -0.60 -10.48
N TRP A 280 17.73 -1.23 -9.39
CA TRP A 280 18.62 -1.83 -8.40
C TRP A 280 19.47 -2.95 -9.01
N PHE A 281 18.86 -3.92 -9.71
CA PHE A 281 19.60 -5.00 -10.36
C PHE A 281 20.48 -4.53 -11.52
N GLN A 282 20.08 -3.48 -12.24
CA GLN A 282 20.93 -2.86 -13.26
C GLN A 282 22.22 -2.30 -12.66
N GLN A 283 22.14 -1.68 -11.48
CA GLN A 283 23.27 -1.07 -10.79
C GLN A 283 24.07 -2.05 -9.91
N LEU A 284 23.50 -3.22 -9.56
CA LEU A 284 24.19 -4.21 -8.75
C LEU A 284 25.52 -4.63 -9.40
N GLU A 285 26.62 -4.36 -8.71
CA GLU A 285 27.96 -4.82 -9.11
C GLU A 285 28.12 -6.30 -8.77
N ILE A 286 28.65 -7.08 -9.72
CA ILE A 286 28.97 -8.50 -9.52
C ILE A 286 30.49 -8.65 -9.54
N PRO A 287 31.13 -9.13 -8.45
CA PRO A 287 32.57 -9.37 -8.42
C PRO A 287 33.02 -10.35 -9.51
N ALA A 288 34.07 -10.00 -10.26
CA ALA A 288 34.59 -10.85 -11.33
C ALA A 288 35.17 -12.19 -10.81
N GLU A 289 35.55 -12.25 -9.53
CA GLU A 289 35.98 -13.48 -8.86
C GLU A 289 34.89 -14.55 -8.76
N LEU A 290 33.61 -14.18 -8.89
CA LEU A 290 32.49 -15.11 -8.91
C LEU A 290 32.26 -15.74 -10.30
N ALA A 291 32.80 -15.14 -11.37
CA ALA A 291 32.54 -15.62 -12.73
C ALA A 291 32.97 -17.09 -12.97
N PRO A 292 34.12 -17.57 -12.43
CA PRO A 292 34.47 -18.98 -12.53
C PRO A 292 33.52 -19.94 -11.80
N LYS A 293 32.64 -19.45 -10.92
CA LYS A 293 31.62 -20.25 -10.21
C LYS A 293 30.38 -20.51 -11.06
N VAL A 294 30.15 -19.72 -12.09
CA VAL A 294 29.03 -19.90 -13.02
C VAL A 294 29.42 -20.96 -14.04
N THR A 295 28.94 -22.18 -13.83
CA THR A 295 29.20 -23.32 -14.72
C THR A 295 28.00 -23.68 -15.59
N GLN A 296 26.80 -23.38 -15.11
CA GLN A 296 25.53 -23.63 -15.77
C GLN A 296 24.59 -22.45 -15.50
N LEU A 297 23.69 -22.17 -16.43
CA LEU A 297 22.59 -21.21 -16.25
C LEU A 297 21.28 -21.89 -16.63
N PHE A 298 20.32 -21.89 -15.72
CA PHE A 298 18.98 -22.44 -15.96
C PHE A 298 17.99 -21.27 -16.12
N LEU A 299 17.38 -21.14 -17.29
CA LEU A 299 16.45 -20.07 -17.62
C LEU A 299 15.01 -20.58 -17.55
N ASP A 300 14.32 -20.25 -16.47
CA ASP A 300 12.97 -20.73 -16.18
C ASP A 300 12.06 -19.59 -15.72
N GLY A 301 10.77 -19.71 -16.09
CA GLY A 301 9.73 -18.76 -15.71
C GLY A 301 9.63 -18.57 -14.20
N GLY A 302 9.72 -19.67 -13.45
CA GLY A 302 9.67 -19.71 -11.99
C GLY A 302 10.97 -19.39 -11.28
N ASN A 303 12.01 -18.92 -11.98
CA ASN A 303 13.24 -18.46 -11.33
C ASN A 303 12.96 -17.30 -10.38
N GLU A 304 13.55 -17.37 -9.19
CA GLU A 304 13.32 -16.40 -8.12
C GLU A 304 13.65 -14.95 -8.54
N ILE A 305 14.70 -14.75 -9.37
CA ILE A 305 15.05 -13.43 -9.88
C ILE A 305 13.93 -12.79 -10.71
N ASN A 306 13.17 -13.58 -11.48
CA ASN A 306 12.09 -13.09 -12.30
C ASN A 306 10.93 -12.64 -11.41
N MET A 307 10.61 -13.45 -10.39
CA MET A 307 9.61 -13.13 -9.37
C MET A 307 10.00 -11.91 -8.51
N GLN A 308 11.29 -11.59 -8.36
CA GLN A 308 11.67 -10.33 -7.71
C GLN A 308 11.34 -9.10 -8.57
N LEU A 309 11.39 -9.22 -9.89
CA LEU A 309 11.11 -8.11 -10.80
C LEU A 309 9.61 -7.97 -11.09
N ILE A 310 8.90 -9.10 -11.20
CA ILE A 310 7.48 -9.22 -11.50
C ILE A 310 6.92 -10.36 -10.63
N PRO A 311 6.43 -10.08 -9.40
CA PRO A 311 6.04 -11.10 -8.43
C PRO A 311 4.93 -12.06 -8.89
N GLN A 312 4.06 -11.57 -9.78
CA GLN A 312 2.91 -12.32 -10.29
C GLN A 312 3.10 -12.75 -11.75
N TRP A 313 4.35 -12.80 -12.25
CA TRP A 313 4.60 -13.16 -13.65
C TRP A 313 4.22 -14.62 -13.92
N ASP A 314 3.44 -14.83 -14.97
CA ASP A 314 2.98 -16.14 -15.40
C ASP A 314 3.98 -16.89 -16.30
N GLY A 315 5.02 -16.20 -16.77
CA GLY A 315 6.05 -16.78 -17.62
C GLY A 315 5.69 -16.86 -19.11
N GLU A 316 4.55 -16.30 -19.54
CA GLU A 316 4.02 -16.50 -20.90
C GLU A 316 4.50 -15.45 -21.94
N ASP A 317 5.20 -14.40 -21.50
CA ASP A 317 5.67 -13.30 -22.37
C ASP A 317 7.19 -13.32 -22.68
N ASP A 318 7.64 -12.34 -23.47
CA ASP A 318 9.04 -12.23 -23.96
C ASP A 318 9.93 -11.31 -23.10
N LEU A 319 9.49 -10.92 -21.91
CA LEU A 319 10.19 -9.90 -21.10
C LEU A 319 11.58 -10.34 -20.64
N PHE A 320 11.77 -11.64 -20.43
CA PHE A 320 13.03 -12.22 -19.94
C PHE A 320 13.87 -12.89 -21.04
N ASP A 321 13.47 -12.80 -22.31
CA ASP A 321 14.19 -13.36 -23.45
C ASP A 321 15.63 -12.83 -23.57
N ILE A 322 16.54 -13.72 -23.99
CA ILE A 322 17.93 -13.36 -24.28
C ILE A 322 18.12 -13.19 -25.79
N LYS A 323 17.90 -11.94 -26.24
CA LYS A 323 17.96 -11.56 -27.67
C LYS A 323 19.38 -11.39 -28.22
N SER A 324 20.39 -11.24 -27.37
CA SER A 324 21.81 -11.19 -27.78
C SER A 324 22.76 -11.34 -26.59
N ILE A 325 23.96 -11.84 -26.84
CA ILE A 325 25.07 -11.82 -25.87
C ILE A 325 26.34 -11.39 -26.62
N SER A 326 27.14 -10.49 -26.04
CA SER A 326 28.41 -10.07 -26.62
C SER A 326 29.52 -11.11 -26.41
N ASP A 327 30.57 -11.07 -27.24
CA ASP A 327 31.71 -11.99 -27.06
C ASP A 327 32.51 -11.62 -25.80
N GLU A 328 32.53 -10.33 -25.47
CA GLU A 328 33.11 -9.75 -24.27
C GLU A 328 32.37 -10.23 -23.02
N GLU A 329 31.02 -10.29 -23.05
CA GLU A 329 30.22 -10.85 -21.96
C GLU A 329 30.57 -12.31 -21.69
N LEU A 330 30.57 -13.14 -22.74
CA LEU A 330 30.85 -14.58 -22.60
C LEU A 330 32.29 -14.86 -22.16
N ALA A 331 33.26 -14.06 -22.62
CA ALA A 331 34.67 -14.23 -22.25
C ALA A 331 34.94 -14.08 -20.75
N GLN A 332 34.03 -13.46 -19.99
CA GLN A 332 34.15 -13.32 -18.54
C GLN A 332 33.87 -14.62 -17.78
N PHE A 333 33.24 -15.62 -18.39
CA PHE A 333 32.79 -16.86 -17.73
C PHE A 333 33.58 -18.07 -18.23
N PRO A 334 34.82 -18.29 -17.75
CA PRO A 334 35.70 -19.33 -18.30
C PRO A 334 35.21 -20.76 -18.07
N ASN A 335 34.28 -20.97 -17.12
CA ASN A 335 33.79 -22.28 -16.73
C ASN A 335 32.33 -22.54 -17.14
N LEU A 336 31.67 -21.60 -17.83
CA LEU A 336 30.30 -21.78 -18.29
C LEU A 336 30.27 -22.83 -19.40
N LYS A 337 29.53 -23.92 -19.18
CA LYS A 337 29.46 -25.08 -20.07
C LYS A 337 28.07 -25.37 -20.59
N LEU A 338 27.03 -24.93 -19.89
CA LEU A 338 25.64 -25.20 -20.23
C LEU A 338 24.77 -23.95 -20.00
N ILE A 339 23.92 -23.63 -20.96
CA ILE A 339 22.74 -22.80 -20.71
C ILE A 339 21.52 -23.63 -21.07
N ASP A 340 20.65 -23.85 -20.11
CA ASP A 340 19.36 -24.49 -20.32
C ASP A 340 18.31 -23.40 -20.57
N GLY A 341 17.82 -23.35 -21.81
CA GLY A 341 16.86 -22.36 -22.30
C GLY A 341 15.55 -23.00 -22.72
N THR A 342 15.19 -24.17 -22.19
CA THR A 342 13.95 -24.87 -22.56
C THR A 342 12.69 -24.05 -22.21
N ALA A 343 12.74 -23.29 -21.11
CA ALA A 343 11.58 -22.52 -20.64
C ALA A 343 11.60 -21.03 -21.01
N ILE A 344 12.77 -20.45 -21.33
CA ILE A 344 12.91 -19.03 -21.72
C ILE A 344 13.68 -18.91 -23.02
N TYR A 345 13.15 -18.14 -23.97
CA TYR A 345 13.69 -18.07 -25.30
C TYR A 345 15.08 -17.40 -25.35
N ILE A 346 16.00 -18.08 -26.05
CA ILE A 346 17.30 -17.55 -26.45
C ILE A 346 17.27 -17.38 -27.97
N SER A 347 17.56 -16.17 -28.46
CA SER A 347 17.58 -15.94 -29.90
C SER A 347 18.58 -16.83 -30.64
N GLU A 348 18.26 -17.21 -31.87
CA GLU A 348 19.17 -17.98 -32.74
C GLU A 348 20.56 -17.33 -32.92
N LYS A 349 20.60 -15.99 -32.90
CA LYS A 349 21.85 -15.23 -32.95
C LYS A 349 22.69 -15.47 -31.68
N ALA A 350 22.07 -15.45 -30.50
CA ALA A 350 22.76 -15.72 -29.24
C ALA A 350 23.18 -17.19 -29.15
N LYS A 351 22.31 -18.13 -29.54
CA LYS A 351 22.63 -19.57 -29.59
C LYS A 351 23.87 -19.88 -30.42
N LYS A 352 23.96 -19.34 -31.64
CA LYS A 352 25.14 -19.51 -32.52
C LYS A 352 26.43 -19.04 -31.86
N LYS A 353 26.39 -17.96 -31.07
CA LYS A 353 27.57 -17.48 -30.33
C LYS A 353 27.96 -18.41 -29.19
N LEU A 354 26.99 -18.88 -28.42
CA LEU A 354 27.20 -19.84 -27.33
C LEU A 354 27.87 -21.13 -27.87
N ILE A 355 27.32 -21.70 -28.95
CA ILE A 355 27.88 -22.89 -29.60
C ILE A 355 29.30 -22.64 -30.11
N LYS A 356 29.56 -21.49 -30.74
CA LYS A 356 30.92 -21.11 -31.20
C LYS A 356 31.93 -21.03 -30.05
N LYS A 357 31.49 -20.73 -28.83
CA LYS A 357 32.30 -20.71 -27.62
C LYS A 357 32.39 -22.05 -26.89
N GLY A 358 31.78 -23.11 -27.45
CA GLY A 358 31.77 -24.45 -26.85
C GLY A 358 30.82 -24.60 -25.68
N ILE A 359 29.82 -23.71 -25.56
CA ILE A 359 28.77 -23.78 -24.54
C ILE A 359 27.61 -24.60 -25.09
N ASN A 360 27.21 -25.65 -24.38
CA ASN A 360 26.05 -26.46 -24.72
C ASN A 360 24.76 -25.70 -24.42
N ILE A 361 23.72 -25.96 -25.23
CA ILE A 361 22.39 -25.39 -25.04
C ILE A 361 21.43 -26.56 -24.89
N ALA A 362 20.70 -26.61 -23.78
CA ALA A 362 19.52 -27.47 -23.68
C ALA A 362 18.30 -26.68 -24.17
N GLU A 363 17.52 -27.33 -25.02
CA GLU A 363 16.32 -26.78 -25.67
C GLU A 363 15.12 -27.64 -25.36
#